data_AF-A0A925HB58-F1
#
_entry.id   AF-A0A925HB58-F1
#
_cell.length_a   1.000
_cell.length_b   1.000
_cell.length_c   1.000
_cell.angle_alpha   90.00
_cell.angle_beta   90.00
_cell.angle_gamma   90.00
#
_symmetry.space_group_name_H-M   'P 1'
#
loop_
_entity.id
_entity.type
_entity.pdbx_description
1 polymer ?
#
loop_
_entity_poly.entity_id
_entity_poly.type
_entity_poly.pdbx_seq_one_letter_code
_entity_poly.pdbx_strand_id
1 'polypeptide(L)' 'QSRELTQTLYDSERRMLVAGTSTTFLVLERQTALVVAQGSELQARTDLNKAIANLQTAIGTSLGENGVTLRLGNEPK' A
#
# COMPACT_ATOMS: atom_id res chain seq x y z
N GLN A 1 0.49 8.71 -4.63
CA GLN A 1 0.52 9.50 -5.89
C GLN A 1 1.15 8.74 -7.06
N SER A 2 2.21 7.94 -6.85
CA SER A 2 2.90 7.22 -7.94
C SER A 2 1.99 6.31 -8.79
N ARG A 3 1.22 5.38 -8.18
CA ARG A 3 0.35 4.44 -8.94
C ARG A 3 -0.67 5.13 -9.85
N GLU A 4 -1.40 6.12 -9.33
CA GLU A 4 -2.48 6.78 -10.07
C GLU A 4 -1.97 7.56 -11.29
N LEU A 5 -0.80 8.20 -11.13
CA LEU A 5 -0.10 8.83 -12.24
C LEU A 5 0.31 7.78 -13.28
N THR A 6 0.92 6.67 -12.87
CA THR A 6 1.36 5.61 -13.80
C THR A 6 0.18 4.94 -14.51
N GLN A 7 -0.95 4.79 -13.83
CA GLN A 7 -2.21 4.31 -14.43
C GLN A 7 -2.70 5.25 -15.53
N THR A 8 -2.74 6.55 -15.23
CA THR A 8 -3.16 7.58 -16.20
C THR A 8 -2.26 7.59 -17.44
N LEU A 9 -0.95 7.43 -17.25
CA LEU A 9 0.01 7.34 -18.35
C LEU A 9 -0.20 6.09 -19.20
N TYR A 10 -0.43 4.93 -18.58
CA TYR A 10 -0.77 3.69 -19.31
C TYR A 10 -2.05 3.85 -20.13
N ASP A 11 -3.10 4.44 -19.55
CA ASP A 11 -4.38 4.64 -20.23
C ASP A 11 -4.27 5.69 -21.35
N SER A 12 -3.40 6.69 -21.20
CA SER A 12 -3.05 7.63 -22.28
C SER A 12 -2.32 6.92 -23.43
N GLU A 13 -1.32 6.12 -23.11
CA GLU A 13 -0.51 5.39 -24.09
C GLU A 13 -1.37 4.41 -24.91
N ARG A 14 -2.31 3.72 -24.25
CA ARG A 14 -3.26 2.84 -24.92
C ARG A 14 -4.16 3.60 -25.90
N ARG A 15 -4.60 4.81 -25.56
CA ARG A 15 -5.38 5.67 -26.47
C ARG A 15 -4.55 6.13 -27.66
N MET A 16 -3.29 6.49 -27.44
CA MET A 16 -2.36 6.84 -28.52
C MET A 16 -2.08 5.65 -29.45
N LEU A 17 -2.00 4.42 -28.91
CA LEU A 17 -1.84 3.22 -29.73
C LEU A 17 -3.04 3.02 -30.65
N VAL A 18 -4.26 3.17 -30.13
CA VAL A 18 -5.50 3.09 -30.93
C VAL A 18 -5.56 4.19 -31.99
N ALA A 19 -5.04 5.39 -31.68
CA ALA A 19 -4.92 6.49 -32.64
C ALA A 19 -3.77 6.31 -33.66
N GLY A 20 -2.95 5.26 -33.54
CA GLY A 20 -1.81 4.99 -34.42
C GLY A 20 -0.57 5.87 -34.14
N THR A 21 -0.55 6.62 -33.05
CA THR A 21 0.54 7.53 -32.67
C THR A 21 1.45 6.96 -31.58
N SER A 22 1.33 5.67 -31.28
CA SER A 22 2.18 4.95 -30.31
C SER A 22 2.48 3.55 -30.83
N THR A 23 3.28 2.80 -30.07
CA THR A 23 3.69 1.44 -30.40
C THR A 23 3.34 0.49 -29.26
N THR A 24 3.14 -0.79 -29.60
CA THR A 24 2.92 -1.84 -28.60
C THR A 24 4.05 -1.91 -27.57
N PHE A 25 5.29 -1.64 -27.99
CA PHE A 25 6.45 -1.56 -27.10
C PHE A 25 6.26 -0.52 -26.00
N LEU A 26 5.85 0.71 -26.37
CA LEU A 26 5.67 1.80 -25.42
C LEU A 26 4.50 1.54 -24.46
N VAL A 27 3.41 0.93 -24.94
CA VAL A 27 2.31 0.48 -24.06
C VAL A 27 2.79 -0.56 -23.03
N LEU A 28 3.61 -1.52 -23.46
CA LEU A 28 4.16 -2.54 -22.58
C LEU A 28 5.13 -1.95 -21.53
N GLU A 29 5.91 -0.96 -21.92
CA GLU A 29 6.78 -0.21 -21.00
C GLU A 29 5.94 0.47 -19.89
N ARG A 30 4.85 1.17 -20.28
CA ARG A 30 3.93 1.80 -19.30
C ARG A 30 3.24 0.79 -18.41
N GLN A 31 2.84 -0.35 -18.97
CA GLN A 31 2.22 -1.43 -18.20
C GLN A 31 3.20 -2.00 -17.16
N THR A 32 4.47 -2.19 -17.54
CA THR A 32 5.51 -2.68 -16.63
C THR A 32 5.74 -1.68 -15.49
N ALA A 33 5.82 -0.38 -15.81
CA ALA A 33 5.93 0.67 -14.80
C ALA A 33 4.74 0.66 -13.82
N LEU A 34 3.52 0.44 -14.32
CA LEU A 34 2.32 0.35 -13.48
C LEU A 34 2.37 -0.83 -12.53
N VAL A 35 2.81 -2.01 -12.99
CA VAL A 35 2.97 -3.21 -12.16
C VAL A 35 4.00 -2.97 -11.04
N VAL A 36 5.13 -2.34 -11.37
CA VAL A 36 6.14 -1.97 -10.37
C VAL A 36 5.57 -1.02 -9.31
N ALA A 37 4.82 0.00 -9.74
CA ALA A 37 4.17 0.94 -8.83
C ALA A 37 3.14 0.26 -7.91
N GLN A 38 2.38 -0.70 -8.45
CA GLN A 38 1.43 -1.52 -7.67
C GLN A 38 2.15 -2.39 -6.63
N GLY A 39 3.26 -3.03 -7.00
CA GLY A 39 4.08 -3.83 -6.09
C GLY A 39 4.66 -3.01 -4.94
N SER A 40 5.21 -1.82 -5.25
CA SER A 40 5.71 -0.89 -4.25
C SER A 40 4.60 -0.42 -3.28
N GLU A 41 3.39 -0.14 -3.79
CA GLU A 41 2.25 0.22 -2.95
C GLU A 41 1.87 -0.92 -1.99
N LEU A 42 1.82 -2.17 -2.49
CA LEU A 42 1.51 -3.34 -1.67
C LEU A 42 2.54 -3.55 -0.56
N GLN A 43 3.83 -3.38 -0.87
CA GLN A 43 4.90 -3.45 0.11
C GLN A 43 4.75 -2.36 1.17
N ALA A 44 4.52 -1.10 0.77
CA ALA A 44 4.31 0.01 1.71
C ALA A 44 3.12 -0.23 2.65
N ARG A 45 2.02 -0.82 2.15
CA ARG A 45 0.88 -1.22 2.99
C ARG A 45 1.26 -2.32 3.99
N THR A 46 2.07 -3.28 3.56
CA THR A 46 2.56 -4.36 4.44
C THR A 46 3.46 -3.81 5.54
N ASP A 47 4.36 -2.90 5.19
CA ASP A 47 5.27 -2.28 6.15
C ASP A 47 4.53 -1.38 7.14
N LEU A 48 3.48 -0.68 6.69
CA LEU A 48 2.57 0.05 7.58
C LEU A 48 1.88 -0.90 8.57
N ASN A 49 1.35 -2.02 8.11
CA ASN A 49 0.70 -3.00 9.00
C ASN A 49 1.68 -3.56 10.04
N LYS A 50 2.93 -3.84 9.65
CA LYS A 50 3.99 -4.24 10.59
C LYS A 50 4.31 -3.15 11.60
N ALA A 51 4.41 -1.89 11.16
CA ALA A 51 4.66 -0.77 12.05
C ALA A 51 3.53 -0.58 13.08
N ILE A 52 2.27 -0.77 12.67
CA ILE A 52 1.10 -0.74 13.58
C ILE A 52 1.18 -1.88 14.61
N ALA A 53 1.46 -3.11 14.19
CA ALA A 53 1.60 -4.25 15.10
C ALA A 53 2.76 -4.07 16.09
N ASN A 54 3.89 -3.53 15.62
CA ASN A 54 5.03 -3.21 16.47
C ASN A 54 4.69 -2.11 17.48
N LEU A 55 3.96 -1.08 17.06
CA LEU A 55 3.48 -0.02 17.95
C LEU A 55 2.56 -0.58 19.04
N GLN A 56 1.61 -1.45 18.67
CA GLN A 56 0.71 -2.10 19.63
C GLN A 56 1.47 -2.97 20.63
N THR A 57 2.45 -3.75 20.16
CA THR A 57 3.32 -4.55 21.02
C THR A 57 4.12 -3.66 21.97
N ALA A 58 4.75 -2.59 21.48
CA ALA A 58 5.54 -1.68 22.30
C ALA A 58 4.67 -0.98 23.38
N ILE A 59 3.45 -0.58 23.03
CA ILE A 59 2.48 -0.03 23.99
C ILE A 59 2.11 -1.10 25.04
N GLY A 60 1.78 -2.32 24.61
CA GLY A 60 1.44 -3.41 25.52
C GLY A 60 2.58 -3.76 26.49
N THR A 61 3.81 -3.85 25.99
CA THR A 61 5.02 -4.03 26.81
C THR A 61 5.19 -2.89 27.78
N SER A 62 5.06 -1.63 27.32
CA SER A 62 5.18 -0.45 28.19
C SER A 62 4.12 -0.43 29.29
N LEU A 63 2.86 -0.78 28.99
CA LEU A 63 1.79 -0.88 29.99
C LEU A 63 2.06 -2.00 30.99
N GLY A 64 2.57 -3.15 30.52
CA GLY A 64 2.98 -4.27 31.37
C GLY A 64 4.15 -3.91 32.30
N GLU A 65 5.19 -3.26 31.78
CA GLU A 65 6.35 -2.79 32.56
C GLU A 65 5.97 -1.73 33.60
N ASN A 66 5.00 -0.87 33.30
CA ASN A 66 4.48 0.13 34.24
C ASN A 66 3.36 -0.42 35.15
N GLY A 67 3.10 -1.73 35.14
CA GLY A 67 2.13 -2.38 36.04
C GLY A 67 0.66 -2.01 35.76
N VAL A 68 0.35 -1.41 34.61
CA VAL A 68 -1.01 -1.02 34.22
C VAL A 68 -1.74 -2.25 33.67
N THR A 69 -2.50 -2.92 34.53
CA THR A 69 -3.39 -4.02 34.09
C THR A 69 -4.64 -3.42 33.48
N LEU A 70 -4.82 -3.56 32.16
CA LEU A 70 -6.07 -3.22 31.49
C LEU A 70 -7.17 -4.20 31.96
N ARG A 71 -7.91 -3.87 33.03
CA ARG A 71 -9.16 -4.58 33.36
C ARG A 71 -10.19 -4.18 32.32
N LEU A 72 -10.27 -4.95 31.24
CA LEU A 72 -11.44 -4.93 30.36
C LEU A 72 -12.62 -5.42 31.21
N GLY A 73 -13.42 -4.47 31.70
CA GLY A 73 -14.60 -4.74 32.51
C GLY A 73 -15.65 -5.48 31.70
N ASN A 74 -15.56 -6.81 31.69
CA ASN A 74 -16.70 -7.66 31.40
C ASN A 74 -17.46 -7.81 32.71
N GLU A 75 -18.50 -6.98 32.91
CA GLU A 75 -19.51 -7.20 33.94
C GLU A 75 -20.43 -8.34 33.51
N PRO A 76 -20.51 -9.48 34.24
CA PRO A 76 -21.64 -10.37 34.12
C PRO A 76 -22.81 -9.80 34.92
N LYS A 77 -24.01 -9.76 34.32
CA LYS A 77 -25.27 -9.59 35.04
C LYS A 77 -25.67 -10.89 35.73
#